data_AF-L9YGJ8-F1
#
_entry.id   AF-L9YGJ8-F1
#
_cell.length_a   1.000
_cell.length_b   1.000
_cell.length_c   1.000
_cell.angle_alpha   90.00
_cell.angle_beta   90.00
_cell.angle_gamma   90.00
#
_symmetry.space_group_name_H-M   'P 1'
#
loop_
_entity.id
_entity.type
_entity.pdbx_description
1 polymer ?
#
loop_
_entity_poly.entity_id
_entity_poly.type
_entity_poly.pdbx_seq_one_letter_code
_entity_poly.pdbx_strand_id
1 'polypeptide(L)'
;MYREVDWMKPSDYPLLQELAKYDGWHTPKSLSLNLPNTRNWLGQRCRKLEEHDLVERHDDEPGYRITDRGRAFLAGELEPADLQEPDADAETDA
;
A
#
# COMPACT_ATOMS: atom_id res chain seq x y z
N MET A 1 -6.55 -10.81 -8.22
CA MET A 1 -6.16 -9.72 -7.30
C MET A 1 -5.75 -8.43 -8.02
N TYR A 2 -4.50 -8.18 -8.45
CA TYR A 2 -4.15 -6.86 -9.06
C TYR A 2 -4.81 -6.54 -10.41
N ARG A 3 -5.43 -7.52 -11.08
CA ARG A 3 -6.18 -7.31 -12.33
C ARG A 3 -7.64 -6.91 -12.10
N GLU A 4 -8.11 -7.06 -10.86
CA GLU A 4 -9.50 -6.80 -10.46
C GLU A 4 -9.62 -5.49 -9.66
N VAL A 5 -8.47 -4.94 -9.25
CA VAL A 5 -8.35 -3.66 -8.56
C VAL A 5 -7.60 -2.70 -9.48
N ASP A 6 -8.28 -1.69 -9.98
CA ASP A 6 -7.85 -0.79 -11.07
C ASP A 6 -6.64 0.10 -10.71
N TRP A 7 -6.55 0.52 -9.45
CA TRP A 7 -5.50 1.37 -8.93
C TRP A 7 -4.21 0.62 -8.57
N MET A 8 -4.30 -0.69 -8.30
CA MET A 8 -3.15 -1.51 -7.94
C MET A 8 -2.23 -1.73 -9.12
N LYS A 9 -0.93 -1.89 -8.82
CA LYS A 9 0.10 -2.21 -9.80
C LYS A 9 0.83 -3.49 -9.40
N PRO A 10 1.42 -4.23 -10.36
CA PRO A 10 2.17 -5.44 -10.06
C PRO A 10 3.30 -5.26 -9.04
N SER A 11 3.85 -4.04 -8.93
CA SER A 11 4.90 -3.70 -7.96
C SER A 11 4.42 -3.61 -6.50
N ASP A 12 3.11 -3.49 -6.25
CA ASP A 12 2.59 -3.23 -4.91
C ASP A 12 2.66 -4.45 -4.01
N TYR A 13 2.41 -5.63 -4.57
CA TYR A 13 2.47 -6.87 -3.81
C TYR A 13 3.90 -7.16 -3.30
N PRO A 14 4.96 -7.13 -4.14
CA PRO A 14 6.34 -7.24 -3.66
C PRO A 14 6.74 -6.12 -2.67
N LEU A 15 6.21 -4.91 -2.83
CA LEU A 15 6.46 -3.79 -1.91
C LEU A 15 5.87 -4.06 -0.53
N LEU A 16 4.60 -4.49 -0.45
CA LEU A 16 3.96 -4.86 0.81
C LEU A 16 4.67 -6.05 1.44
N GLN A 17 5.07 -7.06 0.66
CA GLN A 17 5.87 -8.18 1.17
C GLN A 17 7.20 -7.72 1.75
N GLU A 18 7.89 -6.76 1.11
CA GLU A 18 9.15 -6.22 1.62
C GLU A 18 8.95 -5.48 2.94
N LEU A 19 7.90 -4.66 3.04
CA LEU A 19 7.53 -3.97 4.29
C LEU A 19 7.13 -4.96 5.39
N ALA A 20 6.50 -6.09 5.05
CA ALA A 20 6.06 -7.09 6.02
C ALA A 20 7.20 -7.92 6.64
N LYS A 21 8.40 -7.90 6.06
CA LYS A 21 9.55 -8.65 6.59
C LYS A 21 9.98 -8.15 7.97
N TYR A 22 9.76 -6.87 8.27
CA TYR A 22 10.16 -6.24 9.53
C TYR A 22 9.08 -5.26 9.98
N ASP A 23 8.75 -5.24 11.26
CA ASP A 23 7.73 -4.34 11.83
C ASP A 23 8.21 -2.87 12.00
N GLY A 24 9.14 -2.45 11.14
CA GLY A 24 9.84 -1.16 11.22
C GLY A 24 9.47 -0.18 10.12
N TRP A 25 10.01 1.03 10.24
CA TRP A 25 9.85 2.10 9.26
C TRP A 25 10.88 1.98 8.14
N HIS A 26 10.41 2.03 6.90
CA HIS A 26 11.26 1.99 5.72
C HIS A 26 10.99 3.19 4.81
N THR A 27 12.06 3.86 4.37
CA THR A 27 11.94 4.91 3.36
C THR A 27 11.88 4.29 1.96
N PRO A 28 11.32 4.98 0.95
CA PRO A 28 11.42 4.54 -0.45
C PRO A 28 12.87 4.34 -0.92
N LYS A 29 13.83 5.08 -0.32
CA LYS A 29 15.26 4.90 -0.57
C LYS A 29 15.74 3.54 -0.06
N SER A 30 15.44 3.16 1.19
CA SER A 30 15.83 1.84 1.70
C SER A 30 15.14 0.71 0.96
N LEU A 31 13.86 0.86 0.61
CA LEU A 31 13.11 -0.14 -0.16
C LEU A 31 13.71 -0.39 -1.56
N SER A 32 14.24 0.66 -2.22
CA SER A 32 14.88 0.53 -3.53
C SER A 32 16.19 -0.27 -3.53
N LEU A 33 16.73 -0.60 -2.34
CA LEU A 33 17.88 -1.51 -2.21
C LEU A 33 17.46 -2.98 -2.32
N ASN A 34 16.20 -3.29 -2.03
CA ASN A 34 15.68 -4.66 -1.96
C ASN A 34 14.69 -4.99 -3.09
N LEU A 35 14.17 -3.96 -3.76
CA LEU A 35 13.19 -4.07 -4.84
C LEU A 35 13.79 -3.58 -6.16
N PRO A 36 13.39 -4.15 -7.32
CA PRO A 36 13.90 -3.76 -8.63
C PRO A 36 13.38 -2.39 -9.12
N ASN A 37 12.70 -1.63 -8.25
CA ASN A 37 12.04 -0.38 -8.58
C ASN A 37 12.80 0.82 -8.03
N THR A 38 12.72 1.95 -8.74
CA THR A 38 13.35 3.19 -8.30
C THR A 38 12.70 3.76 -7.05
N ARG A 39 13.47 4.50 -6.23
CA ARG A 39 12.93 5.20 -5.05
C ARG A 39 11.72 6.09 -5.37
N ASN A 40 11.71 6.71 -6.55
CA ASN A 40 10.65 7.64 -6.94
C ASN A 40 9.35 6.88 -7.24
N TRP A 41 9.45 5.76 -7.96
CA TRP A 41 8.31 4.88 -8.20
C TRP A 41 7.77 4.30 -6.89
N LEU A 42 8.66 3.78 -6.03
CA LEU A 42 8.26 3.22 -4.74
C LEU A 42 7.56 4.25 -3.86
N GLY A 43 8.06 5.48 -3.80
CA GLY A 43 7.40 6.55 -3.05
C GLY A 43 6.01 6.92 -3.60
N GLN A 44 5.78 6.84 -4.91
CA GLN A 44 4.44 7.00 -5.49
C GLN A 44 3.52 5.85 -5.09
N ARG A 45 4.03 4.61 -5.12
CA ARG A 45 3.25 3.44 -4.72
C ARG A 45 2.92 3.44 -3.23
N CYS A 46 3.86 3.80 -2.36
CA CYS A 46 3.59 3.92 -0.92
C CYS A 46 2.47 4.91 -0.62
N ARG A 47 2.44 6.09 -1.26
CA ARG A 47 1.33 7.05 -1.10
C ARG A 47 -0.01 6.46 -1.55
N LYS A 48 -0.03 5.77 -2.71
CA LYS A 48 -1.27 5.14 -3.16
C LYS A 48 -1.72 4.05 -2.19
N LEU A 49 -0.80 3.26 -1.65
CA LEU A 49 -1.12 2.23 -0.66
C LEU A 49 -1.59 2.82 0.69
N GLU A 50 -1.08 3.99 1.07
CA GLU A 50 -1.52 4.76 2.26
C GLU A 50 -2.98 5.21 2.11
N GLU A 51 -3.38 5.69 0.93
CA GLU A 51 -4.77 6.06 0.63
C GLU A 51 -5.76 4.90 0.85
N HIS A 52 -5.30 3.65 0.76
CA HIS A 52 -6.11 2.44 0.96
C HIS A 52 -5.83 1.73 2.31
N ASP A 53 -5.14 2.40 3.23
CA ASP A 53 -4.79 1.90 4.56
C ASP A 53 -4.02 0.56 4.54
N LEU A 54 -3.26 0.29 3.47
CA LEU A 54 -2.40 -0.90 3.38
C LEU A 54 -1.01 -0.64 3.96
N VAL A 55 -0.62 0.63 4.04
CA VAL A 55 0.59 1.10 4.71
C VAL A 55 0.25 2.37 5.47
N GLU A 56 1.00 2.65 6.53
CA GLU A 56 0.97 3.93 7.24
C GLU A 56 2.24 4.72 6.93
N ARG A 57 2.14 6.05 6.96
CA ARG A 57 3.24 6.97 6.73
C ARG A 57 3.67 7.60 8.05
N HIS A 58 4.99 7.72 8.25
CA HIS A 58 5.54 8.39 9.43
C HIS A 58 5.27 9.90 9.37
N ASP A 59 4.99 10.51 10.52
CA ASP A 59 4.64 11.93 10.62
C ASP A 59 5.80 12.85 10.19
N ASP A 60 6.99 12.65 10.78
CA ASP A 60 8.15 13.53 10.56
C ASP A 60 9.10 13.10 9.43
N GLU A 61 9.07 11.82 9.04
CA GLU A 61 10.07 11.22 8.15
C GLU A 61 9.39 10.62 6.90
N PRO A 62 10.09 10.49 5.77
CA PRO A 62 9.54 9.86 4.56
C PRO A 62 9.54 8.32 4.68
N GLY A 63 9.16 7.80 5.85
CA GLY A 63 9.08 6.38 6.18
C GLY A 63 7.67 5.84 6.03
N TYR A 64 7.57 4.55 5.70
CA TYR A 64 6.32 3.80 5.63
C TYR A 64 6.48 2.47 6.36
N ARG A 65 5.37 1.96 6.90
CA ARG A 65 5.27 0.63 7.51
C ARG A 65 3.97 -0.03 7.05
N ILE A 66 3.94 -1.36 6.99
CA ILE A 66 2.71 -2.10 6.68
C ILE A 66 1.72 -2.03 7.85
N THR A 67 0.44 -1.85 7.55
CA THR A 67 -0.67 -1.89 8.54
C THR A 67 -1.17 -3.33 8.74
N ASP A 68 -2.06 -3.55 9.71
CA ASP A 68 -2.73 -4.84 9.87
C ASP A 68 -3.59 -5.21 8.66
N ARG A 69 -4.28 -4.22 8.06
CA ARG A 69 -5.03 -4.38 6.82
C ARG A 69 -4.12 -4.77 5.64
N GLY A 70 -2.93 -4.18 5.55
CA GLY A 70 -1.90 -4.59 4.60
C GLY A 70 -1.46 -6.05 4.76
N ARG A 71 -1.39 -6.54 6.00
CA ARG A 71 -1.08 -7.96 6.28
C ARG A 71 -2.24 -8.87 5.91
N ALA A 72 -3.48 -8.50 6.21
CA ALA A 72 -4.68 -9.23 5.80
C ALA A 72 -4.75 -9.35 4.27
N PHE A 73 -4.44 -8.27 3.55
CA PHE A 73 -4.29 -8.30 2.09
C PHE A 73 -3.26 -9.35 1.63
N LEU A 74 -2.06 -9.37 2.23
CA LEU A 74 -1.02 -10.34 1.88
C LEU A 74 -1.40 -11.79 2.21
N ALA A 75 -2.21 -11.99 3.25
CA ALA A 75 -2.75 -13.29 3.65
C ALA A 75 -3.90 -13.78 2.74
N GLY A 76 -4.40 -12.92 1.83
CA GLY A 76 -5.54 -13.24 0.98
C GLY A 76 -6.88 -13.17 1.71
N GLU A 77 -6.93 -12.43 2.82
CA GLU A 77 -8.13 -12.27 3.66
C GLU A 77 -9.02 -11.10 3.20
N LEU A 78 -8.59 -10.33 2.21
CA LEU A 78 -9.37 -9.25 1.58
C LEU A 78 -9.77 -9.63 0.16
N GLU A 79 -11.03 -9.41 -0.17
CA GLU A 79 -11.57 -9.53 -1.52
C GLU A 79 -11.28 -8.25 -2.33
N PRO A 80 -11.33 -8.29 -3.69
CA PRO A 80 -11.11 -7.11 -4.51
C PRO A 80 -12.03 -5.93 -4.17
N ALA A 81 -13.27 -6.20 -3.78
CA ALA A 81 -14.25 -5.19 -3.38
C ALA A 81 -13.84 -4.45 -2.09
N ASP A 82 -13.15 -5.14 -1.17
CA ASP A 82 -12.66 -4.51 0.06
C ASP A 82 -11.60 -3.46 -0.22
N LEU A 83 -10.91 -3.56 -1.36
CA LEU A 83 -9.79 -2.69 -1.76
C LEU A 83 -10.22 -1.52 -2.64
N GLN A 84 -11.49 -1.47 -3.04
CA GLN A 84 -12.02 -0.35 -3.83
C GLN A 84 -12.19 0.88 -2.93
N GLU A 85 -12.08 2.07 -3.51
CA GLU A 85 -12.47 3.30 -2.79
C GLU A 85 -13.96 3.18 -2.46
N PRO A 86 -14.41 3.58 -1.25
CA PRO A 86 -15.84 3.73 -1.04
C PRO A 86 -16.32 4.75 -2.07
N ASP A 87 -17.28 4.35 -2.92
CA ASP A 87 -17.88 5.24 -3.93
C ASP A 87 -18.21 6.57 -3.25
N ALA A 88 -17.50 7.63 -3.63
CA ALA A 88 -17.65 8.98 -3.07
C ALA A 88 -18.97 9.66 -3.52
N ASP A 89 -19.99 8.87 -3.85
CA ASP A 89 -21.32 9.28 -4.31
C ASP A 89 -22.44 8.83 -3.36
N ALA A 90 -22.12 8.44 -2.12
CA ALA A 90 -23.10 8.21 -1.05
C ALA A 90 -23.25 9.40 -0.09
N GLU A 91 -23.12 10.64 -0.58
CA GLU A 91 -23.69 11.82 0.05
C GLU A 91 -24.64 12.51 -0.95
N THR A 92 -25.82 11.93 -1.11
CA THR A 92 -27.00 12.69 -1.52
C THR A 92 -28.12 12.38 -0.52
N ASP A 93 -28.69 13.47 0.00
CA ASP A 93 -29.91 13.56 0.80
C ASP A 93 -29.80 13.42 2.33
N ALA A 94 -29.67 14.58 3.00
CA ALA A 94 -30.48 14.95 4.17
C ALA A 94 -30.53 16.48 4.35
#